data_AF-A0A661CZX7-F1
#
_entry.id   AF-A0A661CZX7-F1
#
_cell.length_a   1.000
_cell.length_b   1.000
_cell.length_c   1.000
_cell.angle_alpha   90.00
_cell.angle_beta   90.00
_cell.angle_gamma   90.00
#
_symmetry.space_group_name_H-M   'P 1'
#
loop_
_entity.id
_entity.type
_entity.pdbx_description
1 polymer ?
#
loop_
_entity_poly.entity_id
_entity_poly.type
_entity_poly.pdbx_seq_one_letter_code
_entity_poly.pdbx_strand_id
1 'polypeptide(L)'
;LLSYQPSQLFIANRTASKAQQLADIFTEFGNIQGGGFDELTGRFDVIINATSASLQGKVPPLPNDILNEQASCYDMMYSDTDTAFIIWAKQHGAGKSIDGLGMLVEQAAEAFRLWRGVKPDTKTVIEPLLSYQPSQLFIANRTASKAKQLADLFAEFGNVQGGGLDEVVGSFDLIINATSASLQGKVPPLPNDILNEQASCYDMMYGETDTTFIMWAKQHGATKAIDGLGMLAEQAAEAFRLWRDVKPETKTVIELIRHQKK
;
A
#
# COMPACT_ATOMS: atom_id res chain seq x y z
N LEU A 1 -14.37 0.34 -9.73
CA LEU A 1 -14.08 0.88 -11.09
C LEU A 1 -15.08 0.38 -12.12
N LEU A 2 -15.18 -0.94 -12.36
CA LEU A 2 -16.08 -1.50 -13.38
C LEU A 2 -17.58 -1.23 -13.15
N SER A 3 -18.00 -1.09 -11.89
CA SER A 3 -19.38 -0.71 -11.53
C SER A 3 -19.78 0.71 -11.94
N TYR A 4 -18.82 1.59 -12.25
CA TYR A 4 -19.08 2.93 -12.80
C TYR A 4 -19.25 2.91 -14.32
N GLN A 5 -19.31 1.71 -14.92
CA GLN A 5 -19.50 1.50 -16.35
C GLN A 5 -18.53 2.37 -17.18
N PRO A 6 -17.20 2.26 -16.95
CA PRO A 6 -16.27 2.97 -17.81
C PRO A 6 -16.53 2.53 -19.25
N SER A 7 -16.50 3.49 -20.18
CA SER A 7 -16.64 3.21 -21.62
C SER A 7 -15.61 2.19 -22.10
N GLN A 8 -14.44 2.16 -21.45
CA GLN A 8 -13.36 1.22 -21.69
C GLN A 8 -12.49 1.07 -20.43
N LEU A 9 -12.03 -0.15 -20.17
CA LEU A 9 -10.90 -0.44 -19.28
C LEU A 9 -9.82 -1.17 -20.07
N PHE A 10 -8.58 -0.68 -20.03
CA PHE A 10 -7.44 -1.37 -20.60
C PHE A 10 -6.45 -1.76 -19.50
N ILE A 11 -6.07 -3.03 -19.45
CA ILE A 11 -5.05 -3.56 -18.55
C ILE A 11 -3.76 -3.68 -19.37
N ALA A 12 -2.79 -2.82 -19.10
CA ALA A 12 -1.48 -2.89 -19.76
C ALA A 12 -0.47 -3.64 -18.90
N ASN A 13 0.26 -4.58 -19.50
CA ASN A 13 1.33 -5.31 -18.82
C ASN A 13 2.48 -5.60 -19.79
N ARG A 14 3.71 -5.72 -19.25
CA ARG A 14 4.89 -6.10 -20.03
C ARG A 14 4.70 -7.47 -20.70
N THR A 15 3.94 -8.37 -20.05
CA THR A 15 3.53 -9.65 -20.63
C THR A 15 2.06 -9.54 -21.05
N ALA A 16 1.81 -9.24 -22.33
CA ALA A 16 0.46 -9.02 -22.88
C ALA A 16 -0.52 -10.15 -22.55
N SER A 17 -0.09 -11.41 -22.66
CA SER A 17 -0.94 -12.56 -22.36
C SER A 17 -1.45 -12.59 -20.91
N LYS A 18 -0.67 -12.11 -19.93
CA LYS A 18 -1.12 -12.02 -18.53
C LYS A 18 -2.18 -10.94 -18.33
N ALA A 19 -2.04 -9.83 -19.06
CA ALA A 19 -3.06 -8.79 -19.05
C ALA A 19 -4.36 -9.28 -19.69
N GLN A 20 -4.27 -9.98 -20.83
CA GLN A 20 -5.44 -10.56 -21.50
C GLN A 20 -6.15 -11.58 -20.61
N GLN A 21 -5.42 -12.50 -19.99
CA GLN A 21 -5.99 -13.45 -19.01
C GLN A 21 -6.72 -12.74 -17.87
N LEU A 22 -6.17 -11.64 -17.37
CA LEU A 22 -6.83 -10.84 -16.33
C LEU A 22 -8.08 -10.15 -16.86
N ALA A 23 -8.04 -9.59 -18.08
CA ALA A 23 -9.19 -8.98 -18.72
C ALA A 23 -10.33 -10.00 -18.93
N ASP A 24 -10.01 -11.20 -19.40
CA ASP A 24 -10.96 -12.29 -19.67
C ASP A 24 -11.80 -12.63 -18.44
N ILE A 25 -11.18 -12.66 -17.26
CA ILE A 25 -11.83 -12.93 -15.97
C ILE A 25 -12.96 -11.93 -15.67
N PHE A 26 -12.85 -10.69 -16.16
CA PHE A 26 -13.77 -9.60 -15.82
C PHE A 26 -14.66 -9.13 -16.97
N THR A 27 -14.63 -9.80 -18.13
CA THR A 27 -15.38 -9.41 -19.34
C THR A 27 -16.89 -9.22 -19.12
N GLU A 28 -17.48 -9.92 -18.15
CA GLU A 28 -18.89 -9.75 -17.77
C GLU A 28 -19.23 -8.36 -17.20
N PHE A 29 -18.22 -7.59 -16.77
CA PHE A 29 -18.40 -6.30 -16.11
C PHE A 29 -18.19 -5.09 -17.04
N GLY A 30 -17.93 -5.30 -18.33
CA GLY A 30 -17.88 -4.23 -19.32
C GLY A 30 -16.87 -4.43 -20.44
N ASN A 31 -16.57 -3.35 -21.16
CA ASN A 31 -15.55 -3.34 -22.22
C ASN A 31 -14.14 -3.33 -21.60
N ILE A 32 -13.61 -4.52 -21.34
CA ILE A 32 -12.29 -4.73 -20.75
C ILE A 32 -11.37 -5.39 -21.76
N GLN A 33 -10.19 -4.81 -21.94
CA GLN A 33 -9.16 -5.31 -22.83
C GLN A 33 -7.85 -5.46 -22.05
N GLY A 34 -7.01 -6.42 -22.43
CA GLY A 34 -5.72 -6.62 -21.81
C GLY A 34 -4.65 -6.82 -22.88
N GLY A 35 -3.51 -6.14 -22.74
CA GLY A 35 -2.46 -6.22 -23.75
C GLY A 35 -1.12 -5.67 -23.28
N GLY A 36 -0.19 -5.60 -24.23
CA GLY A 36 1.09 -4.91 -24.09
C GLY A 36 0.92 -3.40 -23.92
N PHE A 37 1.98 -2.73 -23.47
CA PHE A 37 1.99 -1.26 -23.41
C PHE A 37 2.01 -0.62 -24.80
N ASP A 38 2.56 -1.30 -25.80
CA ASP A 38 2.57 -0.95 -27.21
C ASP A 38 1.20 -1.05 -27.89
N GLU A 39 0.26 -1.75 -27.26
CA GLU A 39 -1.13 -1.90 -27.72
C GLU A 39 -2.06 -0.82 -27.15
N LEU A 40 -1.56 0.03 -26.24
CA LEU A 40 -2.32 1.16 -25.72
C LEU A 40 -2.58 2.17 -26.84
N THR A 41 -3.86 2.43 -27.11
CA THR A 41 -4.30 3.39 -28.12
C THR A 41 -5.37 4.30 -27.54
N GLY A 42 -5.44 5.53 -28.06
CA GLY A 42 -6.42 6.53 -27.61
C GLY A 42 -5.99 7.27 -26.33
N ARG A 43 -6.96 7.92 -25.70
CA ARG A 43 -6.76 8.74 -24.49
C ARG A 43 -7.57 8.20 -23.33
N PHE A 44 -7.02 8.30 -22.13
CA PHE A 44 -7.64 7.83 -20.90
C PHE A 44 -7.89 8.98 -19.94
N ASP A 45 -9.06 8.96 -19.31
CA ASP A 45 -9.45 9.90 -18.25
C ASP A 45 -8.84 9.51 -16.90
N VAL A 46 -8.49 8.24 -16.72
CA VAL A 46 -7.86 7.73 -15.49
C VAL A 46 -6.76 6.73 -15.85
N ILE A 47 -5.56 6.93 -15.31
CA ILE A 47 -4.45 5.97 -15.41
C ILE A 47 -4.00 5.58 -14.01
N ILE A 48 -4.05 4.28 -13.71
CA ILE A 48 -3.57 3.70 -12.45
C ILE A 48 -2.29 2.94 -12.73
N ASN A 49 -1.16 3.43 -12.25
CA ASN A 49 0.11 2.73 -12.31
C ASN A 49 0.24 1.76 -11.13
N ALA A 50 0.05 0.47 -11.40
CA ALA A 50 0.24 -0.62 -10.45
C ALA A 50 1.56 -1.37 -10.67
N THR A 51 2.48 -0.82 -11.47
CA THR A 51 3.70 -1.54 -11.89
C THR A 51 4.85 -1.33 -10.92
N SER A 52 5.79 -2.27 -10.95
CA SER A 52 7.08 -2.13 -10.25
C SER A 52 8.04 -1.15 -10.92
N ALA A 53 7.68 -0.50 -12.03
CA ALA A 53 8.55 0.48 -12.70
C ALA A 53 8.87 1.67 -11.78
N SER A 54 7.88 2.11 -10.99
CA SER A 54 8.06 3.19 -10.01
C SER A 54 9.07 2.83 -8.90
N LEU A 55 9.25 1.55 -8.55
CA LEU A 55 10.30 1.10 -7.62
C LEU A 55 11.72 1.33 -8.15
N GLN A 56 11.86 1.40 -9.48
CA GLN A 56 13.14 1.66 -10.16
C GLN A 56 13.28 3.14 -10.56
N GLY A 57 12.35 4.01 -10.13
CA GLY A 57 12.31 5.40 -10.56
C GLY A 57 12.04 5.55 -12.07
N LYS A 58 11.30 4.60 -12.66
CA LYS A 58 10.97 4.61 -14.10
C LYS A 58 9.48 4.78 -14.32
N VAL A 59 9.14 5.37 -15.45
CA VAL A 59 7.78 5.39 -15.98
C VAL A 59 7.56 4.08 -16.75
N PRO A 60 6.40 3.42 -16.65
CA PRO A 60 6.01 2.41 -17.63
C PRO A 60 6.08 2.98 -19.05
N PRO A 61 6.29 2.16 -20.10
CA PRO A 61 6.44 2.64 -21.47
C PRO A 61 5.10 3.10 -22.05
N LEU A 62 4.58 4.21 -21.55
CA LEU A 62 3.31 4.81 -21.95
C LEU A 62 3.50 5.72 -23.18
N PRO A 63 2.58 5.70 -24.16
CA PRO A 63 2.52 6.69 -25.22
C PRO A 63 2.39 8.12 -24.66
N ASN A 64 3.01 9.10 -25.31
CA ASN A 64 3.03 10.48 -24.83
C ASN A 64 1.65 11.17 -24.87
N ASP A 65 0.78 10.76 -25.79
CA ASP A 65 -0.53 11.36 -26.04
C ASP A 65 -1.67 10.60 -25.37
N ILE A 66 -1.36 9.69 -24.44
CA ILE A 66 -2.33 8.80 -23.81
C ILE A 66 -3.24 9.49 -22.77
N LEU A 67 -2.88 10.68 -22.31
CA LEU A 67 -3.66 11.43 -21.32
C LEU A 67 -4.65 12.37 -22.00
N ASN A 68 -5.86 12.41 -21.45
CA ASN A 68 -6.77 13.53 -21.66
C ASN A 68 -6.35 14.75 -20.81
N GLU A 69 -6.74 15.97 -21.18
CA GLU A 69 -6.35 17.22 -20.48
C GLU A 69 -6.86 17.30 -19.03
N GLN A 70 -7.82 16.45 -18.66
CA GLN A 70 -8.35 16.32 -17.29
C GLN A 70 -8.06 14.96 -16.66
N ALA A 71 -7.13 14.21 -17.24
CA ALA A 71 -6.85 12.86 -16.78
C ALA A 71 -6.35 12.85 -15.33
N SER A 72 -6.83 11.87 -14.56
CA SER A 72 -6.36 11.57 -13.22
C SER A 72 -5.34 10.44 -13.27
N CYS A 73 -4.10 10.75 -12.90
CA CYS A 73 -3.03 9.77 -12.76
C CYS A 73 -2.89 9.37 -11.30
N TYR A 74 -2.87 8.07 -11.05
CA TYR A 74 -2.75 7.50 -9.73
C TYR A 74 -1.59 6.50 -9.70
N ASP A 75 -0.57 6.75 -8.89
CA ASP A 75 0.50 5.77 -8.65
C ASP A 75 0.16 4.94 -7.41
N MET A 76 0.22 3.60 -7.51
CA MET A 76 0.11 2.75 -6.33
C MET A 76 1.36 2.81 -5.45
N MET A 77 2.47 3.30 -5.99
CA MET A 77 3.67 3.59 -5.22
C MET A 77 3.60 4.96 -4.57
N TYR A 78 4.26 5.10 -3.42
CA TYR A 78 4.46 6.37 -2.73
C TYR A 78 5.95 6.60 -2.49
N SER A 79 6.35 7.87 -2.48
CA SER A 79 7.71 8.30 -2.13
C SER A 79 7.68 9.67 -1.48
N ASP A 80 8.84 10.10 -0.98
CA ASP A 80 9.05 11.41 -0.36
C ASP A 80 9.02 12.59 -1.35
N THR A 81 9.23 12.29 -2.62
CA THR A 81 9.04 13.20 -3.72
C THR A 81 8.05 12.58 -4.67
N ASP A 82 7.57 13.33 -5.66
CA ASP A 82 6.81 12.74 -6.75
C ASP A 82 7.57 11.54 -7.34
N THR A 83 6.87 10.42 -7.57
CA THR A 83 7.44 9.28 -8.29
C THR A 83 7.72 9.68 -9.74
N ALA A 84 8.55 8.91 -10.45
CA ALA A 84 8.80 9.15 -11.88
C ALA A 84 7.51 9.20 -12.71
N PHE A 85 6.52 8.37 -12.38
CA PHE A 85 5.21 8.37 -13.04
C PHE A 85 4.40 9.64 -12.70
N ILE A 86 4.42 10.11 -11.45
CA ILE A 86 3.74 11.35 -11.06
C ILE A 86 4.39 12.59 -11.70
N ILE A 87 5.71 12.63 -11.76
CA ILE A 87 6.45 13.67 -12.49
C ILE A 87 6.05 13.66 -13.97
N TRP A 88 6.07 12.48 -14.60
CA TRP A 88 5.65 12.31 -15.99
C TRP A 88 4.21 12.77 -16.21
N ALA A 89 3.28 12.39 -15.32
CA ALA A 89 1.87 12.77 -15.42
C ALA A 89 1.68 14.29 -15.36
N LYS A 90 2.38 14.98 -14.44
CA LYS A 90 2.35 16.45 -14.34
C LYS A 90 2.91 17.12 -15.60
N GLN A 91 3.99 16.59 -16.16
CA GLN A 91 4.61 17.11 -17.40
C GLN A 91 3.71 16.93 -18.63
N HIS A 92 2.88 15.89 -18.65
CA HIS A 92 1.96 15.57 -19.74
C HIS A 92 0.54 16.12 -19.52
N GLY A 93 0.37 17.04 -18.56
CA GLY A 93 -0.87 17.80 -18.39
C GLY A 93 -2.00 17.06 -17.68
N ALA A 94 -1.70 16.04 -16.86
CA ALA A 94 -2.71 15.40 -16.02
C ALA A 94 -3.39 16.45 -15.11
N GLY A 95 -4.72 16.49 -15.14
CA GLY A 95 -5.52 17.38 -14.30
C GLY A 95 -5.40 17.06 -12.81
N LYS A 96 -5.09 15.80 -12.48
CA LYS A 96 -4.81 15.36 -11.11
C LYS A 96 -3.74 14.28 -11.09
N SER A 97 -2.77 14.40 -10.19
CA SER A 97 -1.75 13.37 -9.97
C SER A 97 -1.69 13.04 -8.47
N ILE A 98 -1.90 11.77 -8.13
CA ILE A 98 -2.05 11.29 -6.75
C ILE A 98 -1.14 10.06 -6.57
N ASP A 99 -0.44 9.96 -5.45
CA ASP A 99 0.41 8.81 -5.13
C ASP A 99 -0.30 7.80 -4.20
N GLY A 100 0.44 6.75 -3.85
CA GLY A 100 -0.07 5.65 -3.03
C GLY A 100 -0.19 5.96 -1.54
N LEU A 101 0.25 7.15 -1.07
CA LEU A 101 0.35 7.43 0.36
C LEU A 101 -1.03 7.46 1.02
N GLY A 102 -2.00 8.13 0.39
CA GLY A 102 -3.38 8.15 0.86
C GLY A 102 -4.02 6.76 0.89
N MET A 103 -3.61 5.87 -0.02
CA MET A 103 -4.03 4.46 0.04
C MET A 103 -3.50 3.83 1.31
N LEU A 104 -2.18 3.81 1.49
CA LEU A 104 -1.51 3.25 2.67
C LEU A 104 -2.18 3.73 3.97
N VAL A 105 -2.66 4.98 3.96
CA VAL A 105 -3.35 5.57 5.09
C VAL A 105 -4.74 4.97 5.35
N GLU A 106 -5.59 4.97 4.33
CA GLU A 106 -6.89 4.29 4.36
C GLU A 106 -6.77 2.81 4.71
N GLN A 107 -5.72 2.20 4.20
CA GLN A 107 -5.37 0.82 4.41
C GLN A 107 -5.13 0.51 5.90
N ALA A 108 -4.33 1.33 6.58
CA ALA A 108 -4.04 1.15 8.01
C ALA A 108 -5.27 1.46 8.89
N ALA A 109 -6.03 2.50 8.54
CA ALA A 109 -7.29 2.82 9.21
C ALA A 109 -8.34 1.71 9.06
N GLU A 110 -8.35 1.01 7.93
CA GLU A 110 -9.23 -0.11 7.74
C GLU A 110 -8.82 -1.31 8.60
N ALA A 111 -7.55 -1.70 8.60
CA ALA A 111 -7.04 -2.75 9.49
C ALA A 111 -7.36 -2.46 10.97
N PHE A 112 -7.25 -1.19 11.35
CA PHE A 112 -7.62 -0.67 12.65
C PHE A 112 -9.09 -0.94 13.00
N ARG A 113 -10.00 -0.63 12.08
CA ARG A 113 -11.44 -0.86 12.23
C ARG A 113 -11.78 -2.31 12.47
N LEU A 114 -11.10 -3.24 11.80
CA LEU A 114 -11.35 -4.66 11.99
C LEU A 114 -11.00 -5.14 13.38
N TRP A 115 -9.86 -4.66 13.88
CA TRP A 115 -9.35 -5.10 15.17
C TRP A 115 -10.15 -4.52 16.32
N ARG A 116 -10.67 -3.30 16.16
CA ARG A 116 -11.20 -2.50 17.27
C ARG A 116 -12.63 -1.99 17.08
N GLY A 117 -13.26 -2.29 15.96
CA GLY A 117 -14.65 -1.95 15.65
C GLY A 117 -14.89 -0.48 15.26
N VAL A 118 -13.86 0.37 15.24
CA VAL A 118 -13.96 1.81 14.97
C VAL A 118 -13.03 2.17 13.82
N LYS A 119 -13.56 2.81 12.76
CA LYS A 119 -12.73 3.34 11.67
C LYS A 119 -12.21 4.71 12.09
N PRO A 120 -10.90 4.91 12.18
CA PRO A 120 -10.36 6.22 12.43
C PRO A 120 -10.40 7.04 11.13
N ASP A 121 -10.50 8.37 11.26
CA ASP A 121 -10.44 9.29 10.12
C ASP A 121 -9.06 9.18 9.44
N THR A 122 -9.05 9.23 8.11
CA THR A 122 -7.98 8.73 7.23
C THR A 122 -7.21 9.83 6.54
N LYS A 123 -7.30 11.05 7.05
CA LYS A 123 -6.31 12.09 6.73
C LYS A 123 -4.92 11.76 7.32
N THR A 124 -4.81 10.71 8.14
CA THR A 124 -3.75 10.54 9.15
C THR A 124 -3.70 9.07 9.62
N VAL A 125 -2.67 8.24 9.32
CA VAL A 125 -2.51 6.90 9.96
C VAL A 125 -2.06 7.03 11.40
N ILE A 126 -1.28 8.07 11.64
CA ILE A 126 -0.59 8.28 12.89
C ILE A 126 -1.60 8.76 13.95
N GLU A 127 -2.57 9.61 13.62
CA GLU A 127 -3.65 10.00 14.55
C GLU A 127 -4.43 8.80 15.15
N PRO A 128 -4.90 7.81 14.39
CA PRO A 128 -5.48 6.59 14.94
C PRO A 128 -4.58 5.89 15.95
N LEU A 129 -3.31 5.67 15.61
CA LEU A 129 -2.37 5.04 16.53
C LEU A 129 -2.19 5.88 17.80
N LEU A 130 -2.12 7.21 17.65
CA LEU A 130 -2.00 8.15 18.76
C LEU A 130 -3.30 8.29 19.57
N SER A 131 -4.47 8.00 19.00
CA SER A 131 -5.75 7.97 19.72
C SER A 131 -5.81 6.89 20.80
N TYR A 132 -4.95 5.85 20.69
CA TYR A 132 -4.75 4.84 21.74
C TYR A 132 -3.80 5.29 22.85
N GLN A 133 -3.31 6.52 22.76
CA GLN A 133 -2.41 7.13 23.74
C GLN A 133 -1.22 6.22 24.09
N PRO A 134 -0.46 5.73 23.08
CA PRO A 134 0.76 5.00 23.37
C PRO A 134 1.69 5.91 24.17
N SER A 135 2.43 5.33 25.11
CA SER A 135 3.45 6.06 25.87
C SER A 135 4.52 6.68 24.97
N GLN A 136 4.73 6.08 23.79
CA GLN A 136 5.64 6.56 22.75
C GLN A 136 5.24 6.02 21.38
N LEU A 137 5.41 6.84 20.34
CA LEU A 137 5.47 6.41 18.95
C LEU A 137 6.85 6.80 18.38
N PHE A 138 7.62 5.82 17.92
CA PHE A 138 8.87 6.07 17.20
C PHE A 138 8.70 5.76 15.71
N ILE A 139 8.90 6.76 14.88
CA ILE A 139 8.88 6.66 13.42
C ILE A 139 10.32 6.43 12.98
N ALA A 140 10.62 5.23 12.49
CA ALA A 140 11.94 4.89 11.96
C ALA A 140 11.92 4.95 10.43
N ASN A 141 12.91 5.61 9.83
CA ASN A 141 13.06 5.63 8.37
C ASN A 141 14.53 5.57 7.95
N ARG A 142 14.81 5.06 6.74
CA ARG A 142 16.15 5.09 6.14
C ARG A 142 16.68 6.52 6.04
N THR A 143 15.81 7.49 5.82
CA THR A 143 16.15 8.91 5.82
C THR A 143 15.62 9.56 7.10
N ALA A 144 16.49 9.71 8.10
CA ALA A 144 16.13 10.21 9.43
C ALA A 144 15.37 11.55 9.43
N SER A 145 15.74 12.48 8.55
CA SER A 145 15.09 13.79 8.46
C SER A 145 13.60 13.70 8.12
N LYS A 146 13.19 12.73 7.30
CA LYS A 146 11.77 12.51 6.96
C LYS A 146 10.97 12.01 8.14
N ALA A 147 11.56 11.10 8.91
CA ALA A 147 10.93 10.60 10.13
C ALA A 147 10.76 11.73 11.16
N LYS A 148 11.77 12.60 11.30
CA LYS A 148 11.72 13.79 12.16
C LYS A 148 10.61 14.75 11.73
N GLN A 149 10.55 15.10 10.44
CA GLN A 149 9.48 15.94 9.89
C GLN A 149 8.08 15.34 10.13
N LEU A 150 7.94 14.03 9.99
CA LEU A 150 6.68 13.35 10.24
C LEU A 150 6.33 13.36 11.73
N ALA A 151 7.30 13.15 12.62
CA ALA A 151 7.10 13.25 14.06
C ALA A 151 6.68 14.66 14.48
N ASP A 152 7.30 15.71 13.92
CA ASP A 152 6.97 17.11 14.18
C ASP A 152 5.51 17.42 13.82
N LEU A 153 5.03 16.87 12.69
CA LEU A 153 3.64 17.03 12.25
C LEU A 153 2.63 16.43 13.24
N PHE A 154 3.04 15.41 14.01
CA PHE A 154 2.16 14.70 14.95
C PHE A 154 2.49 14.95 16.42
N ALA A 155 3.41 15.87 16.71
CA ALA A 155 3.87 16.15 18.07
C ALA A 155 2.75 16.64 19.00
N GLU A 156 1.71 17.28 18.46
CA GLU A 156 0.55 17.73 19.25
C GLU A 156 -0.34 16.58 19.74
N PHE A 157 -0.24 15.39 19.13
CA PHE A 157 -1.09 14.24 19.42
C PHE A 157 -0.48 13.25 20.42
N GLY A 158 0.79 13.43 20.82
CA GLY A 158 1.43 12.57 21.82
C GLY A 158 2.96 12.61 21.79
N ASN A 159 3.59 11.66 22.49
CA ASN A 159 5.04 11.49 22.49
C ASN A 159 5.49 10.81 21.18
N VAL A 160 5.63 11.62 20.12
CA VAL A 160 6.08 11.16 18.81
C VAL A 160 7.54 11.54 18.59
N GLN A 161 8.35 10.57 18.20
CA GLN A 161 9.75 10.75 17.87
C GLN A 161 10.03 10.19 16.48
N GLY A 162 11.01 10.78 15.79
CA GLY A 162 11.40 10.37 14.46
C GLY A 162 12.91 10.28 14.33
N GLY A 163 13.41 9.27 13.62
CA GLY A 163 14.85 9.10 13.43
C GLY A 163 15.22 8.05 12.37
N GLY A 164 16.52 7.84 12.23
CA GLY A 164 17.10 6.72 11.50
C GLY A 164 16.71 5.37 12.10
N LEU A 165 16.87 4.30 11.33
CA LEU A 165 16.69 2.92 11.81
C LEU A 165 17.71 2.55 12.90
N ASP A 166 18.90 3.14 12.81
CA ASP A 166 20.00 3.05 13.77
C ASP A 166 19.79 3.92 15.03
N GLU A 167 18.87 4.88 14.99
CA GLU A 167 18.48 5.71 16.14
C GLU A 167 17.39 5.04 17.00
N VAL A 168 16.84 3.90 16.56
CA VAL A 168 15.80 3.18 17.31
C VAL A 168 16.42 2.51 18.53
N VAL A 169 15.99 2.91 19.71
CA VAL A 169 16.47 2.41 21.00
C VAL A 169 15.31 2.01 21.91
N GLY A 170 15.54 1.01 22.75
CA GLY A 170 14.54 0.49 23.70
C GLY A 170 13.76 -0.70 23.14
N SER A 171 12.68 -1.06 23.84
CA SER A 171 11.83 -2.20 23.50
C SER A 171 10.40 -1.75 23.23
N PHE A 172 9.76 -2.35 22.22
CA PHE A 172 8.45 -1.96 21.72
C PHE A 172 7.45 -3.11 21.84
N ASP A 173 6.20 -2.78 22.21
CA ASP A 173 5.07 -3.72 22.23
C ASP A 173 4.54 -4.04 20.83
N LEU A 174 4.77 -3.14 19.87
CA LEU A 174 4.27 -3.24 18.50
C LEU A 174 5.28 -2.65 17.52
N ILE A 175 5.65 -3.43 16.52
CA ILE A 175 6.43 -2.96 15.38
C ILE A 175 5.63 -3.15 14.10
N ILE A 176 5.45 -2.07 13.35
CA ILE A 176 4.79 -2.07 12.04
C ILE A 176 5.86 -1.81 10.97
N ASN A 177 6.18 -2.82 10.16
CA ASN A 177 7.00 -2.64 8.98
C ASN A 177 6.15 -2.07 7.83
N ALA A 178 6.31 -0.76 7.59
CA ALA A 178 5.71 -0.04 6.47
C ALA A 178 6.69 0.15 5.30
N THR A 179 7.75 -0.66 5.21
CA THR A 179 8.76 -0.55 4.15
C THR A 179 8.63 -1.64 3.11
N SER A 180 9.08 -1.35 1.88
CA SER A 180 9.20 -2.34 0.81
C SER A 180 10.42 -3.26 0.95
N ALA A 181 11.15 -3.25 2.07
CA ALA A 181 12.35 -4.06 2.27
C ALA A 181 12.06 -5.57 2.17
N SER A 182 10.90 -6.00 2.68
CA SER A 182 10.44 -7.39 2.59
C SER A 182 10.31 -7.90 1.15
N LEU A 183 10.00 -7.02 0.18
CA LEU A 183 9.94 -7.40 -1.24
C LEU A 183 11.31 -7.72 -1.84
N GLN A 184 12.39 -7.22 -1.21
CA GLN A 184 13.76 -7.49 -1.62
C GLN A 184 14.39 -8.63 -0.80
N GLY A 185 13.59 -9.33 0.01
CA GLY A 185 14.07 -10.37 0.92
C GLY A 185 14.99 -9.82 2.02
N LYS A 186 14.79 -8.56 2.42
CA LYS A 186 15.58 -7.90 3.46
C LYS A 186 14.72 -7.58 4.67
N VAL A 187 15.35 -7.56 5.83
CA VAL A 187 14.79 -7.01 7.06
C VAL A 187 15.39 -5.63 7.24
N PRO A 188 14.61 -4.60 7.63
CA PRO A 188 15.19 -3.33 8.06
C PRO A 188 16.22 -3.58 9.18
N PRO A 189 17.36 -2.88 9.20
CA PRO A 189 18.39 -3.05 10.23
C PRO A 189 17.86 -2.56 11.58
N LEU A 190 17.17 -3.43 12.30
CA LEU A 190 16.63 -3.19 13.63
C LEU A 190 17.51 -3.87 14.69
N PRO A 191 17.62 -3.30 15.90
CA PRO A 191 18.24 -3.98 17.04
C PRO A 191 17.56 -5.33 17.33
N ASN A 192 18.33 -6.33 17.76
CA ASN A 192 17.79 -7.67 18.02
C ASN A 192 16.92 -7.74 19.28
N ASP A 193 17.11 -6.81 20.22
CA ASP A 193 16.43 -6.69 21.52
C ASP A 193 15.30 -5.65 21.52
N ILE A 194 14.89 -5.22 20.31
CA ILE A 194 13.83 -4.23 20.12
C ILE A 194 12.43 -4.73 20.50
N LEU A 195 12.22 -6.04 20.57
CA LEU A 195 10.95 -6.65 20.91
C LEU A 195 10.89 -6.95 22.41
N ASN A 196 9.83 -6.51 23.09
CA ASN A 196 9.54 -7.01 24.43
C ASN A 196 8.84 -8.39 24.39
N GLU A 197 8.65 -9.02 25.55
CA GLU A 197 8.10 -10.38 25.65
C GLU A 197 6.69 -10.56 25.05
N GLN A 198 5.90 -9.48 24.98
CA GLN A 198 4.53 -9.49 24.45
C GLN A 198 4.43 -8.83 23.07
N ALA A 199 5.57 -8.55 22.45
CA ALA A 199 5.62 -7.74 21.26
C ALA A 199 4.89 -8.41 20.09
N SER A 200 4.19 -7.59 19.32
CA SER A 200 3.57 -7.98 18.07
C SER A 200 4.27 -7.31 16.90
N CYS A 201 4.43 -8.05 15.81
CA CYS A 201 4.99 -7.53 14.57
C CYS A 201 3.94 -7.60 13.46
N TYR A 202 3.84 -6.51 12.70
CA TYR A 202 2.95 -6.39 11.56
C TYR A 202 3.76 -6.01 10.32
N ASP A 203 3.69 -6.79 9.25
CA ASP A 203 4.24 -6.40 7.95
C ASP A 203 3.12 -5.90 7.06
N MET A 204 3.27 -4.70 6.48
CA MET A 204 2.32 -4.25 5.45
C MET A 204 2.52 -5.00 4.13
N MET A 205 3.68 -5.62 3.93
CA MET A 205 3.93 -6.51 2.79
C MET A 205 3.32 -7.89 3.05
N TYR A 206 3.02 -8.60 1.97
CA TYR A 206 2.51 -9.97 2.01
C TYR A 206 3.17 -10.81 0.92
N GLY A 207 3.17 -12.13 1.11
CA GLY A 207 3.79 -13.09 0.20
C GLY A 207 3.05 -14.43 0.18
N GLU A 208 3.51 -15.36 -0.66
CA GLU A 208 3.02 -16.75 -0.66
C GLU A 208 3.41 -17.49 0.63
N THR A 209 4.59 -17.15 1.15
CA THR A 209 5.09 -17.56 2.44
C THR A 209 5.29 -16.35 3.33
N ASP A 210 5.64 -16.58 4.60
CA ASP A 210 6.04 -15.51 5.51
C ASP A 210 7.07 -14.59 4.85
N THR A 211 6.87 -13.28 4.97
CA THR A 211 7.85 -12.29 4.52
C THR A 211 9.12 -12.38 5.36
N THR A 212 10.23 -11.81 4.88
CA THR A 212 11.49 -11.80 5.66
C THR A 212 11.36 -11.09 6.99
N PHE A 213 10.55 -10.04 7.08
CA PHE A 213 10.25 -9.38 8.36
C PHE A 213 9.43 -10.26 9.30
N ILE A 214 8.43 -10.99 8.79
CA ILE A 214 7.63 -11.92 9.62
C ILE A 214 8.48 -13.10 10.11
N MET A 215 9.35 -13.65 9.26
CA MET A 215 10.30 -14.68 9.68
C MET A 215 11.24 -14.17 10.77
N TRP A 216 11.79 -12.96 10.59
CA TRP A 216 12.62 -12.31 11.60
C TRP A 216 11.86 -12.11 12.92
N ALA A 217 10.62 -11.62 12.87
CA ALA A 217 9.80 -11.40 14.05
C ALA A 217 9.55 -12.69 14.84
N LYS A 218 9.23 -13.80 14.14
CA LYS A 218 9.05 -15.12 14.77
C LYS A 218 10.35 -15.62 15.41
N GLN A 219 11.50 -15.41 14.76
CA GLN A 219 12.81 -15.80 15.30
C GLN A 219 13.21 -14.99 16.54
N HIS A 220 12.76 -13.75 16.64
CA HIS A 220 13.06 -12.83 17.75
C HIS A 220 11.97 -12.83 18.84
N GLY A 221 11.08 -13.82 18.83
CA GLY A 221 10.14 -14.05 19.93
C GLY A 221 8.87 -13.20 19.90
N ALA A 222 8.50 -12.60 18.76
CA ALA A 222 7.23 -11.89 18.65
C ALA A 222 6.06 -12.83 18.98
N THR A 223 5.22 -12.44 19.94
CA THR A 223 4.03 -13.20 20.35
C THR A 223 3.05 -13.34 19.18
N LYS A 224 2.95 -12.31 18.34
CA LYS A 224 2.18 -12.33 17.09
C LYS A 224 3.01 -11.76 15.95
N ALA A 225 2.97 -12.43 14.80
CA ALA A 225 3.57 -11.94 13.56
C ALA A 225 2.56 -12.10 12.43
N ILE A 226 2.09 -10.98 11.88
CA ILE A 226 0.96 -10.93 10.93
C ILE A 226 1.36 -10.13 9.69
N ASP A 227 1.05 -10.64 8.50
CA ASP A 227 1.36 -10.00 7.22
C ASP A 227 0.20 -9.12 6.68
N GLY A 228 0.46 -8.45 5.57
CA GLY A 228 -0.44 -7.48 4.96
C GLY A 228 -1.63 -8.08 4.21
N LEU A 229 -1.72 -9.41 4.09
CA LEU A 229 -2.75 -10.03 3.25
C LEU A 229 -4.17 -9.78 3.80
N GLY A 230 -4.34 -9.90 5.12
CA GLY A 230 -5.62 -9.60 5.77
C GLY A 230 -6.02 -8.14 5.57
N MET A 231 -5.05 -7.25 5.69
CA MET A 231 -5.20 -5.83 5.43
C MET A 231 -5.65 -5.55 3.99
N LEU A 232 -5.03 -6.18 2.97
CA LEU A 232 -5.46 -6.08 1.58
C LEU A 232 -6.92 -6.52 1.37
N ALA A 233 -7.28 -7.70 1.89
CA ALA A 233 -8.64 -8.24 1.72
C ALA A 233 -9.69 -7.33 2.36
N GLU A 234 -9.34 -6.69 3.47
CA GLU A 234 -10.27 -5.86 4.24
C GLU A 234 -10.43 -4.47 3.69
N GLN A 235 -9.39 -3.93 3.05
CA GLN A 235 -9.52 -2.74 2.21
C GLN A 235 -10.44 -3.00 1.03
N ALA A 236 -10.30 -4.15 0.37
CA ALA A 236 -11.18 -4.53 -0.71
C ALA A 236 -12.64 -4.64 -0.21
N ALA A 237 -12.84 -5.20 0.99
CA ALA A 237 -14.16 -5.27 1.62
C ALA A 237 -14.71 -3.90 2.02
N GLU A 238 -13.89 -2.97 2.49
CA GLU A 238 -14.34 -1.62 2.84
C GLU A 238 -14.63 -0.78 1.61
N ALA A 239 -13.80 -0.85 0.57
CA ALA A 239 -14.11 -0.26 -0.72
C ALA A 239 -15.44 -0.81 -1.25
N PHE A 240 -15.66 -2.12 -1.11
CA PHE A 240 -16.93 -2.75 -1.46
C PHE A 240 -18.09 -2.22 -0.61
N ARG A 241 -17.92 -2.08 0.72
CA ARG A 241 -18.93 -1.51 1.63
C ARG A 241 -19.27 -0.08 1.24
N LEU A 242 -18.28 0.76 0.98
CA LEU A 242 -18.50 2.16 0.58
C LEU A 242 -19.28 2.25 -0.75
N TRP A 243 -19.09 1.30 -1.66
CA TRP A 243 -19.79 1.27 -2.94
C TRP A 243 -21.17 0.62 -2.87
N ARG A 244 -21.39 -0.32 -1.93
CA ARG A 244 -22.54 -1.24 -1.96
C ARG A 244 -23.36 -1.26 -0.68
N ASP A 245 -22.96 -0.48 0.30
CA ASP A 245 -23.51 -0.43 1.66
C ASP A 245 -23.59 -1.80 2.37
N VAL A 246 -22.82 -2.78 1.87
CA VAL A 246 -22.72 -4.15 2.39
C VAL A 246 -21.25 -4.49 2.51
N LYS A 247 -20.80 -4.91 3.69
CA LYS A 247 -19.43 -5.37 3.88
C LYS A 247 -19.33 -6.89 3.67
N PRO A 248 -18.54 -7.39 2.71
CA PRO A 248 -18.34 -8.82 2.53
C PRO A 248 -17.45 -9.38 3.63
N GLU A 249 -17.67 -10.66 3.98
CA GLU A 249 -16.75 -11.39 4.85
C GLU A 249 -15.44 -11.70 4.11
N THR A 250 -14.32 -11.36 4.75
CA THR A 250 -12.97 -11.42 4.16
C THR A 250 -12.23 -12.70 4.47
N LYS A 251 -12.63 -13.40 5.53
CA LYS A 251 -11.93 -14.59 6.02
C LYS A 251 -11.79 -15.66 4.93
N THR A 252 -12.89 -15.97 4.25
CA THR A 252 -12.90 -16.94 3.14
C THR A 252 -12.04 -16.49 1.97
N VAL A 253 -12.02 -15.19 1.66
CA VAL A 253 -11.20 -14.63 0.57
C VAL A 253 -9.71 -14.75 0.90
N ILE A 254 -9.32 -14.44 2.14
CA ILE A 254 -7.94 -14.57 2.63
C ILE A 254 -7.49 -16.03 2.56
N GLU A 255 -8.33 -16.97 3.02
CA GLU A 255 -8.06 -18.41 2.96
C GLU A 255 -7.89 -18.88 1.51
N LEU A 256 -8.78 -18.47 0.59
CA LEU A 256 -8.69 -18.81 -0.82
C LEU A 256 -7.39 -18.31 -1.47
N ILE A 257 -6.98 -17.07 -1.20
CA ILE A 257 -5.74 -16.50 -1.74
C ILE A 257 -4.52 -17.26 -1.20
N ARG A 258 -4.55 -17.68 0.07
CA ARG A 258 -3.48 -18.51 0.66
C ARG A 258 -3.44 -19.93 0.09
N HIS A 259 -4.58 -20.47 -0.33
CA HIS A 259 -4.67 -21.82 -0.88
C HIS A 259 -4.42 -21.91 -2.39
N GLN A 260 -4.72 -20.88 -3.18
CA GLN A 260 -4.50 -20.88 -4.63
C GLN A 260 -3.04 -20.73 -5.06
N LYS A 261 -2.14 -20.32 -4.15
CA LYS A 261 -0.72 -20.07 -4.43
C LYS A 261 0.22 -21.14 -3.85
N LYS A 262 -0.30 -22.31 -3.50
CA LYS A 262 0.48 -23.52 -3.21
C LYS A 262 0.46 -24.45 -4.43
#